data_AF-A0A934DTD0-F1
#
_entry.id   AF-A0A934DTD0-F1
#
_cell.length_a   1.000
_cell.length_b   1.000
_cell.length_c   1.000
_cell.angle_alpha   90.00
_cell.angle_beta   90.00
_cell.angle_gamma   90.00
#
_symmetry.space_group_name_H-M   'P 1'
#
loop_
_entity.id
_entity.type
_entity.pdbx_description
1 polymer ?
#
loop_
_entity_poly.entity_id
_entity_poly.type
_entity_poly.pdbx_seq_one_letter_code
_entity_poly.pdbx_strand_id
1 'polypeptide(L)' 'MSRASASELADRIAVLADDERSILEVLLERMGQGRQRYGVWNVDDGREYPAETLDEVIDALHYCAAALVRLRRRAGQ' A
#
# COMPACT_ATOMS: atom_id res chain seq x y z
N MET A 1 -0.94 -14.23 -14.24
CA MET A 1 -1.02 -12.76 -14.20
C MET A 1 0.40 -12.24 -14.22
N SER A 2 0.70 -11.18 -14.97
CA SER A 2 2.08 -10.72 -15.17
C SER A 2 2.58 -10.04 -13.90
N ARG A 3 3.77 -10.42 -13.41
CA ARG A 3 4.49 -9.70 -12.34
C ARG A 3 4.49 -8.21 -12.68
N ALA A 4 4.00 -7.36 -11.77
CA ALA A 4 4.32 -5.95 -11.84
C ALA A 4 5.83 -5.82 -11.60
N SER A 5 6.55 -5.37 -12.62
CA SER A 5 7.95 -5.00 -12.51
C SER A 5 8.11 -3.89 -11.46
N ALA A 6 9.30 -3.78 -10.86
CA ALA A 6 9.61 -2.67 -9.95
C ALA A 6 9.35 -1.29 -10.60
N SER A 7 9.42 -1.21 -11.93
CA SER A 7 9.06 -0.03 -12.72
C SER A 7 7.57 0.30 -12.61
N GLU A 8 6.69 -0.67 -12.85
CA GLU A 8 5.24 -0.46 -12.80
C GLU A 8 4.77 -0.09 -11.38
N LEU A 9 5.44 -0.62 -10.35
CA LEU A 9 5.20 -0.23 -8.97
C LEU A 9 5.56 1.25 -8.75
N ALA A 10 6.73 1.67 -9.22
CA ALA A 10 7.19 3.05 -9.08
C ALA A 10 6.25 4.04 -9.79
N ASP A 11 5.76 3.67 -10.98
CA ASP A 11 4.82 4.48 -11.76
C ASP A 11 3.48 4.66 -11.03
N ARG A 12 2.96 3.61 -10.38
CA ARG A 12 1.74 3.68 -9.55
C ARG A 12 1.91 4.59 -8.34
N ILE A 13 3.09 4.60 -7.71
CA ILE A 13 3.39 5.44 -6.54
C ILE A 13 3.53 6.91 -6.94
N ALA A 14 4.08 7.16 -8.14
CA ALA A 14 4.32 8.51 -8.65
C ALA A 14 3.03 9.32 -8.87
N VAL A 15 1.88 8.67 -9.04
CA VAL A 15 0.58 9.33 -9.26
C VAL A 15 -0.24 9.56 -7.98
N LEU A 16 0.21 9.06 -6.83
CA LEU A 16 -0.46 9.27 -5.53
C LEU A 16 -0.32 10.71 -5.03
N ALA A 17 -1.30 11.16 -4.24
CA ALA A 17 -1.22 12.43 -3.52
C ALA A 17 -0.12 12.41 -2.45
N ASP A 18 0.33 13.59 -1.98
CA ASP A 18 1.48 13.71 -1.08
C ASP A 18 1.28 12.96 0.26
N ASP A 19 0.07 12.97 0.80
CA ASP A 19 -0.28 12.26 2.03
C ASP A 19 -0.30 10.74 1.83
N GLU A 20 -0.90 10.27 0.73
CA GLU A 20 -0.92 8.86 0.34
C GLU A 20 0.50 8.32 0.10
N ARG A 21 1.35 9.10 -0.59
CA ARG A 21 2.75 8.75 -0.81
C ARG A 21 3.53 8.66 0.50
N SER A 22 3.35 9.62 1.41
CA SER A 22 4.01 9.61 2.73
C SER A 22 3.65 8.37 3.55
N ILE A 23 2.38 7.95 3.52
CA ILE A 23 1.94 6.71 4.18
C ILE A 23 2.61 5.49 3.55
N LEU A 24 2.65 5.45 2.21
CA LEU A 24 3.24 4.33 1.49
C LEU A 24 4.74 4.20 1.72
N GLU A 25 5.48 5.30 1.79
CA GLU A 25 6.90 5.33 2.13
C GLU A 25 7.17 4.73 3.51
N VAL A 26 6.38 5.11 4.53
CA VAL A 26 6.48 4.54 5.88
C VAL A 26 6.20 3.03 5.87
N LEU A 27 5.21 2.58 5.10
CA LEU A 27 4.88 1.16 4.97
C LEU A 27 6.02 0.38 4.28
N LEU A 28 6.57 0.89 3.19
CA LEU A 28 7.70 0.29 2.48
C LEU A 28 8.93 0.17 3.39
N GLU A 29 9.25 1.23 4.14
CA GLU A 29 10.34 1.20 5.12
C GLU A 29 10.09 0.11 6.18
N ARG A 30 8.87 0.04 6.71
CA ARG A 30 8.51 -0.94 7.73
C ARG A 30 8.58 -2.37 7.21
N MET A 31 8.17 -2.62 5.96
CA MET A 31 8.33 -3.91 5.30
C MET A 31 9.81 -4.29 5.13
N GLY A 32 10.66 -3.33 4.73
CA GLY A 32 12.11 -3.51 4.64
C GLY A 32 12.73 -3.89 6.00
N GLN A 33 12.37 -3.17 7.06
CA GLN A 33 12.78 -3.48 8.44
C GLN A 33 12.29 -4.87 8.88
N GLY A 34 11.02 -5.20 8.56
CA GLY A 34 10.43 -6.51 8.86
C GLY A 34 11.21 -7.64 8.20
N ARG A 35 11.57 -7.48 6.91
CA ARG A 35 12.38 -8.45 6.17
C ARG A 35 13.78 -8.63 6.77
N GLN A 36 14.43 -7.54 7.19
CA GLN A 36 15.73 -7.62 7.88
C GLN A 36 15.64 -8.34 9.22
N ARG A 37 14.58 -8.09 9.99
CA ARG A 37 14.41 -8.63 11.34
C ARG A 37 13.94 -10.08 11.37
N TYR A 38 13.01 -10.44 10.49
CA TYR A 38 12.32 -11.73 10.52
C TYR A 38 12.73 -12.65 9.36
N GLY A 39 13.54 -12.17 8.42
CA GLY A 39 13.90 -12.89 7.21
C GLY A 39 12.87 -12.70 6.09
N VAL A 40 13.12 -13.37 4.97
CA VAL A 40 12.19 -13.34 3.82
C VAL A 40 10.98 -14.20 4.15
N TRP A 41 9.80 -13.61 4.07
CA TRP A 41 8.55 -14.37 4.10
C TRP A 41 8.46 -15.20 2.80
N ASN A 42 8.75 -16.49 2.90
CA ASN A 42 8.73 -17.41 1.77
C ASN A 42 7.62 -18.44 1.98
N VAL A 43 6.40 -18.08 1.56
CA VAL A 43 5.27 -19.00 1.53
C VAL A 43 5.04 -19.40 0.07
N ASP A 44 5.30 -20.66 -0.23
CA ASP A 44 5.08 -21.25 -1.55
C ASP A 44 3.67 -21.84 -1.62
N ASP A 45 2.67 -20.96 -1.74
CA ASP A 45 1.27 -21.34 -1.97
C ASP A 45 0.71 -20.77 -3.27
N GLY A 46 1.60 -20.34 -4.17
CA GLY A 46 1.26 -19.80 -5.48
C GLY A 46 0.73 -18.37 -5.48
N ARG A 47 0.70 -17.67 -4.32
CA ARG A 47 0.26 -16.27 -4.22
C ARG A 47 1.39 -15.28 -4.48
N GLU A 48 1.04 -14.14 -5.08
CA GLU A 48 1.99 -13.05 -5.35
C GLU A 48 1.96 -12.00 -4.23
N TYR A 49 2.46 -12.39 -3.05
CA TYR A 49 2.38 -11.58 -1.83
C TYR A 49 2.79 -10.11 -1.95
N PRO A 50 3.86 -9.70 -2.66
CA PRO A 50 4.22 -8.28 -2.75
C PRO A 50 3.19 -7.43 -3.51
N ALA A 51 2.61 -7.96 -4.59
CA ALA A 51 1.58 -7.27 -5.36
C ALA A 51 0.26 -7.24 -4.60
N GLU A 52 -0.16 -8.38 -4.03
CA GLU A 52 -1.35 -8.49 -3.19
C GLU A 52 -1.26 -7.57 -1.96
N THR A 53 -0.10 -7.51 -1.30
CA THR A 53 0.12 -6.61 -0.15
C THR A 53 -0.02 -5.14 -0.56
N LEU A 54 0.53 -4.75 -1.72
CA LEU A 54 0.40 -3.37 -2.18
C LEU A 54 -1.05 -3.03 -2.53
N ASP A 55 -1.75 -3.93 -3.22
CA ASP A 55 -3.15 -3.73 -3.56
C ASP A 55 -4.02 -3.63 -2.29
N GLU A 56 -3.77 -4.46 -1.26
CA GLU A 56 -4.43 -4.35 0.05
C GLU A 56 -4.14 -3.03 0.76
N VAL A 57 -2.89 -2.53 0.69
CA VAL A 57 -2.52 -1.23 1.25
C VAL A 57 -3.27 -0.10 0.53
N ILE A 58 -3.38 -0.17 -0.80
CA ILE A 58 -4.10 0.82 -1.60
C ILE A 58 -5.60 0.78 -1.27
N ASP A 59 -6.20 -0.40 -1.12
CA ASP A 59 -7.59 -0.54 -0.69
C ASP A 59 -7.82 0.08 0.69
N ALA A 60 -6.91 -0.15 1.65
CA ALA A 60 -7.00 0.45 2.98
C ALA A 60 -6.95 2.00 2.92
N LEU A 61 -6.07 2.57 2.09
CA LEU A 61 -5.99 4.02 1.86
C LEU A 61 -7.30 4.58 1.31
N HIS A 62 -7.91 3.91 0.31
CA HIS A 62 -9.21 4.32 -0.22
C HIS A 62 -10.31 4.29 0.84
N TYR A 63 -10.34 3.27 1.71
CA TYR A 63 -11.29 3.23 2.81
C TYR A 63 -11.08 4.37 3.82
N CYS A 64 -9.83 4.70 4.14
CA CYS A 64 -9.50 5.85 4.97
C CYS A 64 -10.00 7.16 4.35
N ALA A 65 -9.73 7.39 3.07
CA ALA A 65 -10.20 8.57 2.34
C ALA A 65 -11.75 8.66 2.33
N ALA A 66 -12.43 7.55 2.05
CA ALA A 66 -13.89 7.49 2.10
C ALA A 66 -14.45 7.81 3.49
N ALA A 67 -13.82 7.31 4.55
CA ALA A 67 -14.20 7.61 5.93
C ALA A 67 -14.03 9.11 6.27
N LEU A 68 -12.92 9.72 5.85
CA LEU A 68 -12.67 11.16 6.04
C LEU A 68 -13.72 12.02 5.32
N VAL A 69 -14.08 11.68 4.07
CA VAL A 69 -15.15 12.37 3.34
C VAL A 69 -16.48 12.25 4.08
N ARG A 70 -16.81 11.06 4.60
CA ARG A 70 -18.04 10.86 5.39
C ARG A 70 -18.05 11.69 6.66
N LEU A 71 -16.93 11.77 7.38
CA LEU A 71 -16.80 12.60 8.58
C LEU A 71 -16.98 14.08 8.26
N ARG A 72 -16.34 14.58 7.19
CA ARG A 72 -16.49 15.97 6.75
C ARG A 72 -17.94 16.32 6.38
N ARG A 73 -18.64 15.42 5.69
CA ARG A 73 -20.07 15.62 5.36
C ARG A 73 -20.96 15.70 6.60
N ARG A 74 -20.65 14.94 7.65
CA ARG A 74 -21.38 14.98 8.93
C ARG A 74 -21.07 16.22 9.76
N ALA A 75 -19.84 16.75 9.68
CA ALA A 75 -19.43 17.95 10.40
C ALA A 75 -19.94 19.26 9.75
N GLY A 76 -20.37 19.21 8.48
CA GLY A 76 -21.00 20.33 7.77
C GLY A 76 -22.53 20.30 7.77
N GLN A 77 -23.14 19.38 8.52
CA GLN A 77 -24.57 19.37 8.89
C GLN A 77 -24.72 19.93 10.31
#